data_AF-A0A820P7J3-F1
#
_entry.id   AF-A0A820P7J3-F1
#
_cell.length_a   1.000
_cell.length_b   1.000
_cell.length_c   1.000
_cell.angle_alpha   90.00
_cell.angle_beta   90.00
_cell.angle_gamma   90.00
#
_symmetry.space_group_name_H-M   'P 1'
#
loop_
_entity.id
_entity.type
_entity.pdbx_description
1 polymer ?
#
loop_
_entity_poly.entity_id
_entity_poly.type
_entity_poly.pdbx_seq_one_letter_code
_entity_poly.pdbx_strand_id
1 'polypeptide(L)' 'TSYRQALSFLNIPDDATDLEPIIFEIVADPKMVGTKPFADISRHSEFPGESEILFMLGSIFRLNSVEHNDNDQI' A
#
# COMPACT_ATOMS: atom_id res chain seq x y z
N THR A 1 1.36 -12.84 3.42
CA THR A 1 2.77 -12.68 3.00
C THR A 1 3.00 -11.32 2.38
N SER A 2 2.67 -10.20 3.04
CA SER A 2 2.67 -8.87 2.39
C SER A 2 3.34 -7.77 3.24
N TYR A 3 3.10 -7.73 4.55
CA TYR A 3 3.67 -6.69 5.44
C TYR A 3 5.22 -6.73 5.54
N ARG A 4 5.82 -7.92 5.73
CA ARG A 4 7.29 -8.05 5.84
C ARG A 4 8.03 -7.64 4.56
N GLN A 5 7.43 -7.85 3.40
CA GLN A 5 8.00 -7.38 2.13
C GLN A 5 7.81 -5.88 1.99
N ALA A 6 6.68 -5.33 2.41
CA ALA A 6 6.43 -3.88 2.41
C ALA A 6 7.47 -3.11 3.25
N LEU A 7 7.88 -3.66 4.40
CA LEU A 7 8.93 -3.08 5.24
C LEU A 7 10.26 -2.88 4.51
N SER A 8 10.61 -3.75 3.56
CA SER A 8 11.86 -3.58 2.80
C SER A 8 11.87 -2.33 1.91
N PHE A 9 10.71 -1.75 1.60
CA PHE A 9 10.62 -0.48 0.88
C PHE A 9 10.87 0.74 1.77
N LEU A 10 10.90 0.58 3.10
CA LEU A 10 11.18 1.68 4.03
C LEU A 10 12.67 1.96 4.22
N ASN A 11 13.56 1.14 3.66
CA ASN A 11 15.00 1.43 3.65
C ASN A 11 15.29 2.57 2.67
N ILE A 12 15.13 3.80 3.15
CA ILE A 12 15.47 5.04 2.43
C ILE A 12 16.92 5.42 2.77
N PRO A 13 17.72 5.89 1.79
CA PRO A 13 19.06 6.43 2.05
C PRO A 13 19.08 7.55 3.10
N ASP A 14 20.14 7.57 3.92
CA ASP A 14 20.36 8.46 5.09
C ASP A 14 20.34 9.97 4.75
N ASP A 15 20.43 10.32 3.48
CA ASP A 15 20.42 11.70 2.96
C ASP A 15 19.02 12.34 2.90
N ALA A 16 17.96 11.59 3.21
CA ALA A 16 16.58 12.09 3.28
C ALA A 16 16.17 12.54 4.70
N THR A 17 16.97 13.42 5.33
CA THR A 17 16.81 13.78 6.75
C THR A 17 15.49 14.47 7.14
N ASP A 18 14.73 14.96 6.16
CA ASP A 18 13.47 15.69 6.36
C ASP A 18 12.22 14.87 5.95
N LEU A 19 12.40 13.60 5.59
CA LEU A 19 11.33 12.71 5.14
C LEU A 19 11.18 11.50 6.07
N GLU A 20 9.93 11.09 6.29
CA GLU A 20 9.61 9.90 7.09
C GLU A 20 8.99 8.82 6.19
N PRO A 21 9.53 7.58 6.17
CA PRO A 21 8.91 6.46 5.46
C PRO A 21 7.52 6.14 6.05
N ILE A 22 6.55 5.87 5.18
CA ILE A 22 5.19 5.48 5.58
C ILE A 22 4.72 4.24 4.83
N ILE A 23 4.10 3.32 5.57
CA ILE A 23 3.38 2.17 4.99
C ILE A 23 1.88 2.40 5.10
N PHE A 24 1.17 2.20 4.00
CA PHE A 24 -0.28 2.14 3.98
C PHE A 24 -0.74 0.69 3.92
N GLU A 25 -1.57 0.29 4.87
CA GLU A 25 -2.40 -0.92 4.77
C GLU A 25 -3.80 -0.54 4.31
N ILE A 26 -4.22 -1.04 3.14
CA ILE A 26 -5.53 -0.75 2.56
C ILE A 26 -6.37 -2.02 2.58
N VAL A 27 -7.44 -2.01 3.40
CA VAL A 27 -8.45 -3.07 3.39
C VAL A 27 -9.51 -2.73 2.34
N ALA A 28 -9.44 -3.41 1.20
CA ALA A 28 -10.37 -3.22 0.09
C ALA A 28 -11.47 -4.29 0.11
N ASP A 29 -12.58 -4.03 0.81
CA ASP A 29 -13.76 -4.91 0.81
C ASP A 29 -14.77 -4.46 -0.25
N PRO A 30 -14.93 -5.21 -1.37
CA PRO A 30 -15.86 -4.83 -2.43
C PRO A 30 -17.33 -4.94 -2.00
N LYS A 31 -17.63 -5.51 -0.81
CA LYS A 31 -18.99 -5.58 -0.26
C LYS A 31 -19.37 -4.34 0.56
N MET A 32 -18.39 -3.53 0.97
CA MET A 32 -18.62 -2.35 1.80
C MET A 32 -19.31 -1.22 1.02
N VAL A 33 -19.13 -1.20 -0.31
CA VAL A 33 -19.67 -0.17 -1.20
C VAL A 33 -20.40 -0.86 -2.36
N GLY A 34 -21.50 -0.29 -2.84
CA GLY A 34 -22.26 -0.86 -3.98
C GLY A 34 -21.50 -0.84 -5.31
N THR A 35 -20.30 -0.25 -5.33
CA THR A 35 -19.39 -0.17 -6.47
C THR A 35 -18.08 -0.87 -6.13
N LYS A 36 -17.41 -1.44 -7.14
CA LYS A 36 -16.07 -2.01 -7.00
C LYS A 36 -15.04 -1.06 -7.63
N PRO A 37 -14.46 -0.11 -6.86
CA PRO A 37 -13.56 0.91 -7.40
C PRO A 37 -12.12 0.41 -7.59
N PHE A 38 -11.88 -0.90 -7.54
CA PHE A 38 -10.56 -1.49 -7.69
C PHE A 38 -10.61 -2.83 -8.44
N ALA A 39 -9.55 -3.17 -9.15
CA ALA A 39 -9.44 -4.43 -9.87
C ALA A 39 -8.03 -5.02 -9.77
N ASP A 40 -7.96 -6.35 -9.68
CA ASP A 40 -6.74 -7.10 -9.93
C ASP A 40 -6.46 -7.07 -11.43
N ILE A 41 -5.31 -6.51 -11.80
CA ILE A 41 -4.87 -6.36 -13.18
C ILE A 41 -3.70 -7.27 -13.52
N SER A 42 -3.38 -8.27 -12.70
CA SER A 42 -2.22 -9.16 -12.89
C SER A 42 -2.19 -9.82 -14.28
N ARG A 43 -3.36 -10.05 -14.89
CA ARG A 43 -3.49 -10.62 -16.25
C ARG A 43 -3.19 -9.65 -17.39
N HIS A 44 -3.15 -8.36 -17.08
CA HIS A 44 -2.93 -7.26 -18.02
C HIS A 44 -1.64 -6.49 -17.72
N SER A 45 -0.97 -6.83 -16.62
CA SER A 45 0.31 -6.26 -16.23
C SER A 45 1.45 -6.72 -17.14
N GLU A 46 2.38 -5.81 -17.45
CA GLU A 46 3.66 -6.16 -18.06
C GLU A 46 4.58 -6.90 -17.06
N PHE A 47 4.28 -6.84 -15.75
CA PHE A 47 5.02 -7.43 -14.65
C PHE A 47 4.13 -8.38 -13.83
N PRO A 48 3.72 -9.55 -14.37
CA PRO A 48 2.75 -10.45 -13.72
C PRO A 48 3.24 -11.08 -12.40
N GLY A 49 4.53 -10.92 -12.06
CA GLY A 49 5.08 -11.31 -10.75
C GLY A 49 4.78 -10.30 -9.64
N GLU A 50 4.36 -9.09 -10.00
CA GLU A 50 3.97 -8.04 -9.07
C GLU A 50 2.47 -8.12 -8.80
N SER A 51 2.07 -7.94 -7.53
CA SER A 51 0.66 -7.91 -7.15
C SER A 51 0.11 -6.50 -7.38
N GLU A 52 -0.34 -6.24 -8.60
CA GLU A 52 -0.86 -4.92 -8.99
C GLU A 52 -2.39 -4.82 -8.84
N ILE A 53 -2.82 -3.82 -8.08
CA ILE A 53 -4.21 -3.45 -7.93
C ILE A 53 -4.41 -2.05 -8.51
N LEU A 54 -5.31 -1.94 -9.49
CA LEU A 54 -5.71 -0.65 -10.05
C LEU A 54 -6.86 -0.07 -9.23
N PHE A 55 -6.72 1.17 -8.78
CA PHE A 55 -7.81 1.96 -8.21
C PHE A 55 -8.40 2.92 -9.25
N MET A 56 -9.72 3.10 -9.24
CA MET A 56 -10.36 4.10 -10.09
C MET A 56 -9.95 5.51 -9.68
N LEU A 57 -9.86 6.41 -10.66
CA LEU A 57 -9.70 7.83 -10.41
C LEU A 57 -10.84 8.35 -9.52
N GLY A 58 -10.51 9.16 -8.53
CA GLY A 58 -11.47 9.70 -7.56
C GLY A 58 -11.88 8.72 -6.45
N SER A 59 -11.21 7.56 -6.33
CA SER A 59 -11.40 6.68 -5.16
C SER A 59 -11.08 7.42 -3.87
N ILE A 60 -11.97 7.30 -2.89
CA ILE A 60 -11.81 7.90 -1.55
C ILE A 60 -11.49 6.79 -0.57
N PHE A 61 -10.46 7.00 0.25
CA PHE A 61 -10.05 6.09 1.31
C PHE A 61 -10.34 6.71 2.67
N ARG A 62 -10.73 5.88 3.64
CA ARG A 62 -10.91 6.29 5.03
C ARG A 62 -9.67 5.86 5.83
N LEU A 63 -9.05 6.81 6.52
CA LEU A 63 -8.02 6.50 7.52
C LEU A 63 -8.71 5.90 8.75
N ASN A 64 -8.33 4.67 9.10
CA ASN A 64 -8.89 3.95 10.24
C ASN A 64 -7.96 4.02 11.47
N SER A 65 -6.65 3.87 11.27
CA SER A 65 -5.63 4.09 12.30
C SER A 65 -4.41 4.77 11.70
N VAL A 66 -3.63 5.41 12.57
CA VAL A 66 -2.29 5.92 12.30
C VAL A 66 -1.45 5.47 13.47
N GLU A 67 -0.40 4.71 13.19
CA GLU A 67 0.44 4.08 14.19
C GLU A 67 1.89 4.44 13.90
N HIS A 68 2.63 4.79 14.96
CA HIS A 68 4.08 4.97 14.89
C HIS A 68 4.73 3.65 15.28
N ASN A 69 5.63 3.14 14.45
CA ASN A 69 6.36 1.92 14.74
C ASN A 69 7.72 2.25 15.36
N ASP A 70 7.81 2.24 16.68
CA ASP A 70 9.06 2.48 17.39
C ASP A 70 10.16 1.42 17.10
N ASN A 71 9.81 0.32 16.40
CA ASN A 71 10.73 -0.76 16.04
C ASN A 71 11.40 -0.57 14.67
N ASP A 72 11.59 0.66 14.19
CA ASP A 72 12.39 0.98 12.99
C ASP A 72 13.89 0.62 13.10
N GLN A 73 14.26 -0.26 14.02
CA GLN A 73 15.51 -1.00 13.98
C GLN A 73 15.31 -2.25 13.10
N ILE A 74 15.40 -2.08 11.79
CA ILE A 74 15.58 -3.20 10.84
C ILE A 74 17.08 -3.46 10.66
#